data_AF-A0A7C1KMJ5-F1
#
_entry.id   AF-A0A7C1KMJ5-F1
#
_cell.length_a   1.000
_cell.length_b   1.000
_cell.length_c   1.000
_cell.angle_alpha   90.00
_cell.angle_beta   90.00
_cell.angle_gamma   90.00
#
_symmetry.space_group_name_H-M   'P 1'
#
loop_
_entity.id
_entity.type
_entity.pdbx_description
1 polymer ?
#
loop_
_entity_poly.entity_id
_entity_poly.type
_entity_poly.pdbx_seq_one_letter_code
_entity_poly.pdbx_strand_id
1 'polypeptide(L)' 'PGHWDALRSLAFSPDGKLLVSGANNGIILVWRIDYGPPD' A
#
# COMPACT_ATOMS: atom_id res chain seq x y z
N PRO A 1 11.72 -0.09 -5.41
CA PRO A 1 11.84 -0.16 -3.94
C PRO A 1 10.59 -0.79 -3.33
N GLY A 2 10.75 -1.65 -2.33
CA GLY A 2 9.67 -2.41 -1.73
C GLY A 2 10.04 -2.90 -0.34
N HIS A 3 9.07 -3.51 0.35
CA HIS A 3 9.37 -4.19 1.60
C HIS A 3 10.26 -5.39 1.37
N TRP A 4 11.27 -5.54 2.22
CA TRP A 4 12.23 -6.64 2.18
C TRP A 4 12.23 -7.44 3.49
N ASP A 5 11.26 -7.14 4.36
CA ASP A 5 10.95 -7.86 5.59
C ASP A 5 9.43 -8.02 5.72
N ALA A 6 8.98 -8.78 6.70
CA ALA A 6 7.59 -9.16 6.90
C ALA A 6 6.65 -7.95 7.00
N LEU A 7 5.59 -7.98 6.20
CA LEU A 7 4.43 -7.11 6.34
C LEU A 7 3.74 -7.36 7.68
N ARG A 8 3.31 -6.29 8.34
CA ARG A 8 2.59 -6.34 9.62
C ARG A 8 1.21 -5.72 9.53
N SER A 9 0.99 -4.83 8.56
CA SER A 9 -0.28 -4.14 8.39
C SER A 9 -0.52 -3.76 6.94
N LEU A 10 -1.80 -3.78 6.56
CA LEU A 10 -2.35 -3.33 5.30
C LEU A 10 -3.66 -2.60 5.57
N ALA A 11 -3.86 -1.45 4.93
CA ALA A 11 -5.09 -0.68 5.05
C ALA A 11 -5.39 0.08 3.76
N PHE A 12 -6.66 0.04 3.34
CA PHE A 12 -7.17 0.96 2.34
C PHE A 12 -7.66 2.25 3.01
N SER A 13 -7.55 3.39 2.32
CA SER A 13 -8.26 4.59 2.74
C SER A 13 -9.78 4.39 2.60
N PRO A 14 -10.61 5.08 3.40
CA PRO A 14 -12.07 4.95 3.32
C PRO A 14 -12.65 5.25 1.92
N ASP A 15 -11.98 6.10 1.14
CA ASP A 15 -12.37 6.44 -0.23
C ASP A 15 -11.77 5.51 -1.30
N GLY A 16 -11.00 4.50 -0.89
CA GLY A 16 -10.38 3.49 -1.76
C GLY A 16 -9.23 4.00 -2.64
N LYS A 17 -8.86 5.28 -2.55
CA LYS A 17 -7.84 5.88 -3.43
C LYS A 17 -6.42 5.59 -2.99
N LEU A 18 -6.22 5.16 -1.75
CA LEU A 18 -4.91 4.84 -1.21
C LEU A 18 -4.87 3.42 -0.66
N LEU A 19 -3.73 2.77 -0.87
CA LEU A 19 -3.31 1.59 -0.13
C LEU A 19 -2.08 1.96 0.70
N VAL A 20 -2.06 1.57 1.97
CA VAL A 20 -0.93 1.73 2.87
C VAL A 20 -0.48 0.36 3.35
N SER A 21 0.84 0.16 3.41
CA SER A 21 1.44 -1.02 4.03
C SER A 21 2.58 -0.64 4.98
N GLY A 22 2.76 -1.43 6.03
CA GLY A 22 3.89 -1.32 6.95
C GLY A 22 4.56 -2.66 7.19
N ALA A 23 5.89 -2.66 7.29
CA ALA A 23 6.70 -3.85 7.53
C ALA A 23 7.68 -3.67 8.71
N ASN A 24 8.25 -4.78 9.19
CA ASN A 24 9.21 -4.80 10.29
C ASN A 24 10.52 -4.03 10.01
N ASN A 25 10.85 -3.83 8.73
CA ASN A 25 12.00 -3.01 8.33
C ASN A 25 11.79 -1.50 8.56
N GLY A 26 10.66 -1.09 9.16
CA GLY A 26 10.33 0.29 9.48
C GLY A 26 9.87 1.12 8.27
N ILE A 27 9.73 0.52 7.10
CA ILE A 27 9.24 1.21 5.91
C ILE A 27 7.72 1.25 5.93
N ILE A 28 7.17 2.39 5.53
CA ILE A 28 5.77 2.57 5.17
C ILE A 28 5.72 2.89 3.68
N LEU A 29 4.89 2.16 2.93
CA LEU A 29 4.64 2.45 1.53
C LEU A 29 3.19 2.86 1.35
N VAL A 30 2.99 3.92 0.55
CA VAL A 30 1.68 4.46 0.20
C VAL A 30 1.58 4.46 -1.32
N TRP A 31 0.51 3.84 -1.82
CA TRP A 31 0.20 3.81 -3.25
C TRP A 31 -1.10 4.56 -3.49
N ARG A 32 -1.12 5.37 -4.56
CA ARG A 32 -2.37 5.81 -5.16
C ARG A 32 -2.93 4.70 -6.03
N ILE A 33 -4.20 4.39 -5.83
CA ILE A 33 -4.95 3.46 -6.64
C ILE A 33 -5.71 4.29 -7.67
N ASP A 34 -5.19 4.27 -8.91
CA ASP A 34 -5.86 4.88 -10.04
C ASP A 34 -6.55 3.75 -10.83
N TYR A 35 -7.89 3.78 -10.86
CA TYR A 35 -8.66 2.88 -11.71
C TYR A 35 -8.63 3.42 -13.13
N GLY A 36 -7.74 2.88 -13.95
CA GLY A 36 -7.86 3.01 -15.41
C GLY A 36 -9.08 2.22 -15.89
N PRO A 37 -9.65 2.56 -17.06
CA PRO A 37 -10.60 1.65 -17.70
C PRO A 37 -9.93 0.27 -17.86
N PRO A 38 -10.67 -0.83 -17.63
CA PRO A 38 -10.19 -2.14 -18.03
C PRO A 38 -9.89 -2.08 -19.53
N ASP A 39 -8.71 -2.53 -19.90
CA ASP A 39 -8.33 -2.79 -21.29
C ASP A 39 -9.24 -3.82 -21.96
#